data_AF-A0A929MY12-F1
#
_entry.id   AF-A0A929MY12-F1
#
_cell.length_a   1.000
_cell.length_b   1.000
_cell.length_c   1.000
_cell.angle_alpha   90.00
_cell.angle_beta   90.00
_cell.angle_gamma   90.00
#
_symmetry.space_group_name_H-M   'P 1'
#
loop_
_entity.id
_entity.type
_entity.pdbx_description
1 polymer ?
#
loop_
_entity_poly.entity_id
_entity_poly.type
_entity_poly.pdbx_seq_one_letter_code
_entity_poly.pdbx_strand_id
1 'polypeptide(L)'
;MRPTIIQCRPRGYEYTAIHLTSDNLAEVARRYVAVYLNRSGDALTVHTVGGVVTARPGMVLLEDPHGEYEVLTFEDYQDQYEEGLEVDAFVLRGDA
;
A
#
# COMPACT_ATOMS: atom_id res chain seq x y z
N MET A 1 1.68 21.10 0.35
CA MET A 1 1.27 19.96 1.22
C MET A 1 2.37 18.92 1.16
N ARG A 2 2.83 18.39 2.30
CA ARG A 2 3.77 17.26 2.32
C ARG A 2 2.96 15.97 2.34
N PRO A 3 3.31 14.93 1.57
CA PRO A 3 2.63 13.64 1.68
C PRO A 3 2.84 13.10 3.09
N THR A 4 1.75 12.77 3.77
CA THR A 4 1.79 12.08 5.05
C THR A 4 2.15 10.62 4.79
N ILE A 5 3.40 10.25 5.01
CA ILE A 5 3.85 8.85 4.96
C ILE A 5 3.38 8.20 6.27
N ILE A 6 2.37 7.36 6.21
CA ILE A 6 1.89 6.58 7.35
C ILE A 6 2.82 5.37 7.47
N GLN A 7 3.65 5.34 8.51
CA GLN A 7 4.50 4.18 8.80
C GLN A 7 3.63 3.06 9.37
N CYS A 8 3.48 1.98 8.60
CA CYS A 8 2.78 0.77 9.02
C CYS A 8 3.60 0.06 10.12
N ARG A 9 2.96 -0.41 11.20
CA ARG A 9 3.52 -1.34 12.19
C ARG A 9 2.42 -2.30 12.67
N PRO A 10 2.69 -3.59 13.00
CA PRO A 10 3.85 -4.43 12.72
C PRO A 10 3.43 -5.79 12.09
N ARG A 11 3.48 -5.88 10.76
CA ARG A 11 4.13 -6.98 10.01
C ARG A 11 5.15 -6.46 8.99
N GLY A 12 5.15 -5.15 8.72
CA GLY A 12 5.92 -4.47 7.69
C GLY A 12 7.14 -3.71 8.20
N TYR A 13 8.26 -4.41 8.40
CA TYR A 13 9.57 -3.72 8.47
C TYR A 13 10.14 -3.38 7.09
N GLU A 14 9.50 -3.83 6.01
CA GLU A 14 10.09 -3.73 4.67
C GLU A 14 9.14 -3.23 3.59
N TYR A 15 7.84 -3.08 3.89
CA TYR A 15 6.84 -2.63 2.92
C TYR A 15 6.57 -1.13 3.06
N THR A 16 6.45 -0.41 1.94
CA THR A 16 6.03 0.99 1.90
C THR A 16 4.63 1.08 1.31
N ALA A 17 3.66 1.54 2.11
CA ALA A 17 2.29 1.79 1.67
C ALA A 17 2.07 3.30 1.40
N ILE A 18 1.45 3.61 0.27
CA ILE A 18 1.17 4.98 -0.17
C ILE A 18 -0.29 5.09 -0.57
N HIS A 19 -1.05 5.86 0.19
CA HIS A 19 -2.42 6.19 -0.18
C HIS A 19 -2.42 7.17 -1.35
N LEU A 20 -3.03 6.78 -2.47
CA LEU A 20 -3.08 7.58 -3.68
C LEU A 20 -4.18 8.64 -3.59
N THR A 21 -3.81 9.88 -3.85
CA THR A 21 -4.73 11.02 -3.93
C THR A 21 -4.50 11.75 -5.25
N SER A 22 -5.50 12.49 -5.73
CA SER A 22 -5.37 13.28 -6.95
C SER A 22 -4.17 14.25 -6.93
N ASP A 23 -3.79 14.71 -5.74
CA ASP A 23 -2.66 15.65 -5.55
C ASP A 23 -1.29 14.97 -5.57
N ASN A 24 -1.19 13.67 -5.28
CA ASN A 24 0.09 12.98 -5.12
C ASN A 24 0.48 12.08 -6.30
N LEU A 25 -0.43 11.78 -7.23
CA LEU A 25 -0.16 10.86 -8.35
C LEU A 25 1.11 11.24 -9.14
N ALA A 26 1.25 12.53 -9.47
CA ALA A 26 2.40 13.02 -10.24
C ALA A 26 3.73 12.90 -9.46
N GLU A 27 3.69 13.01 -8.13
CA GLU A 27 4.88 12.82 -7.29
C GLU A 27 5.24 11.34 -7.20
N VAL A 28 4.25 10.46 -6.99
CA VAL A 28 4.44 9.02 -6.94
C VAL A 28 5.03 8.50 -8.25
N ALA A 29 4.48 8.89 -9.40
CA ALA A 29 5.01 8.50 -10.71
C ALA A 29 6.46 8.96 -10.96
N ARG A 30 6.91 10.04 -10.32
CA ARG A 30 8.30 10.52 -10.45
C ARG A 30 9.27 9.77 -9.56
N ARG A 31 8.79 9.26 -8.44
CA ARG A 31 9.62 8.65 -7.40
C ARG A 31 9.82 7.15 -7.61
N TYR A 32 8.86 6.47 -8.22
CA TYR A 32 8.85 5.01 -8.35
C TYR A 32 9.04 4.59 -9.80
N VAL A 33 10.01 3.71 -10.05
CA VAL A 33 10.50 3.38 -11.40
C VAL A 33 9.47 2.61 -12.24
N ALA A 34 8.61 1.81 -11.60
CA ALA A 34 7.61 0.99 -12.28
C ALA A 34 6.19 1.61 -12.28
N VAL A 35 6.10 2.90 -11.92
CA VAL A 35 4.83 3.61 -11.76
C VAL A 35 4.80 4.81 -12.69
N TYR A 36 3.80 4.85 -13.56
CA TYR A 36 3.69 5.86 -14.60
C TYR A 36 2.37 6.61 -14.48
N LEU A 37 2.39 7.93 -14.65
CA LEU A 37 1.15 8.70 -14.75
C LEU A 37 0.48 8.43 -16.10
N ASN A 38 -0.82 8.13 -16.09
CA ASN A 38 -1.58 7.94 -17.32
C ASN A 38 -1.67 9.27 -18.11
N ARG A 39 -2.06 9.19 -19.39
CA ARG A 39 -2.13 10.37 -20.27
C ARG A 39 -3.13 11.44 -19.79
N SER A 40 -4.18 11.01 -19.10
CA SER A 40 -5.23 11.88 -18.57
C SER A 40 -4.85 12.57 -17.25
N GLY A 41 -3.81 12.08 -16.57
CA GLY A 41 -3.37 12.59 -15.27
C GLY A 41 -4.24 12.19 -14.07
N ASP A 42 -5.23 11.31 -14.25
CA ASP A 42 -6.19 10.93 -13.21
C ASP A 42 -5.87 9.58 -12.53
N ALA A 43 -4.92 8.81 -13.07
CA ALA A 43 -4.55 7.51 -12.53
C ALA A 43 -3.08 7.15 -12.82
N LEU A 44 -2.57 6.15 -12.11
CA LEU A 44 -1.26 5.57 -12.30
C LEU A 44 -1.37 4.22 -13.02
N THR A 45 -0.45 3.96 -13.92
CA THR A 45 -0.17 2.66 -14.51
C THR A 45 0.99 2.04 -13.74
N VAL A 46 0.74 0.96 -13.03
CA VAL A 46 1.69 0.28 -12.15
C VAL A 46 2.04 -1.07 -12.77
N HIS A 47 3.33 -1.36 -12.92
CA HIS A 47 3.78 -2.68 -13.33
C HIS A 47 4.00 -3.54 -12.08
N THR A 48 3.13 -4.52 -11.89
CA THR A 48 3.18 -5.51 -10.82
C THR A 48 3.66 -6.86 -11.35
N VAL A 49 3.92 -7.81 -10.45
CA VAL A 49 4.26 -9.20 -10.80
C VAL A 49 3.14 -9.87 -11.62
N GLY A 50 1.89 -9.54 -11.29
CA GLY A 50 0.69 -10.05 -11.96
C GLY A 50 0.38 -9.37 -13.31
N GLY A 51 1.14 -8.32 -13.68
CA GLY A 51 0.96 -7.58 -14.92
C GLY A 51 0.76 -6.08 -14.70
N VAL A 52 0.17 -5.41 -15.68
CA VAL A 52 -0.04 -3.96 -15.63
C VAL A 52 -1.40 -3.65 -15.01
N VAL A 53 -1.40 -2.89 -13.93
CA VAL A 53 -2.61 -2.50 -13.18
C VAL A 53 -2.79 -0.98 -13.22
N THR A 54 -4.05 -0.52 -13.21
CA THR A 54 -4.38 0.91 -13.12
C THR A 54 -4.76 1.26 -11.67
N ALA A 55 -3.98 2.11 -11.03
CA ALA A 55 -4.22 2.58 -9.66
C ALA A 55 -4.85 3.98 -9.68
N ARG A 56 -5.96 4.15 -8.97
CA ARG A 56 -6.76 5.39 -8.94
C ARG A 56 -6.67 6.08 -7.57
N PRO A 57 -7.02 7.37 -7.47
CA PRO A 57 -7.22 8.02 -6.18
C PRO A 57 -8.17 7.21 -5.29
N GLY A 58 -7.82 7.06 -4.01
CA GLY A 58 -8.52 6.20 -3.05
C GLY A 58 -8.00 4.76 -2.96
N MET A 59 -7.05 4.37 -3.82
CA MET A 59 -6.32 3.09 -3.73
C MET A 59 -5.01 3.25 -2.98
N VAL A 60 -4.42 2.13 -2.57
CA VAL A 60 -3.11 2.07 -1.92
C VAL A 60 -2.12 1.41 -2.87
N LEU A 61 -0.99 2.09 -3.10
CA LEU A 61 0.18 1.50 -3.72
C LEU A 61 1.07 0.92 -2.62
N LEU A 62 1.34 -0.38 -2.70
CA LEU A 62 2.24 -1.09 -1.81
C LEU A 62 3.52 -1.42 -2.58
N GLU A 63 4.67 -1.08 -2.00
CA GLU A 63 6.00 -1.53 -2.46
C GLU A 63 6.55 -2.51 -1.43
N ASP A 64 6.99 -3.67 -1.88
CA ASP A 64 7.59 -4.70 -1.04
C ASP A 64 9.12 -4.51 -0.89
N PRO A 65 9.79 -5.16 0.09
CA PRO A 65 11.25 -5.17 0.24
C PRO A 65 12.05 -5.40 -1.04
N HIS A 66 11.52 -6.22 -1.95
CA HIS A 66 12.15 -6.64 -3.18
C HIS A 66 11.94 -5.65 -4.33
N GLY A 67 11.15 -4.58 -4.12
CA GLY A 67 10.85 -3.54 -5.10
C GLY A 67 9.74 -3.92 -6.08
N GLU A 68 8.96 -4.95 -5.76
CA GLU A 68 7.72 -5.32 -6.44
C GLU A 68 6.57 -4.46 -5.91
N TYR A 69 5.59 -4.25 -6.78
CA TYR A 69 4.46 -3.36 -6.50
C TYR A 69 3.16 -4.15 -6.47
N GLU A 70 2.28 -3.76 -5.57
CA GLU A 70 0.90 -4.21 -5.49
C GLU A 70 -0.03 -3.00 -5.38
N VAL A 71 -1.24 -3.12 -5.94
CA VAL A 71 -2.26 -2.08 -5.87
C VAL A 71 -3.50 -2.67 -5.22
N LEU A 72 -3.89 -2.09 -4.10
CA LEU A 72 -5.00 -2.56 -3.28
C LEU A 72 -6.06 -1.48 -3.18
N THR A 73 -7.32 -1.89 -2.98
CA THR A 73 -8.31 -0.95 -2.44
C THR A 73 -7.91 -0.58 -1.01
N PHE A 74 -8.40 0.56 -0.51
CA PHE A 74 -8.14 0.93 0.87
C PHE A 74 -8.67 -0.16 1.83
N GLU A 75 -9.88 -0.67 1.60
CA GLU A 75 -10.50 -1.74 2.40
C GLU A 75 -9.65 -3.02 2.39
N ASP A 76 -9.19 -3.49 1.22
CA ASP A 76 -8.34 -4.68 1.13
C ASP A 76 -7.00 -4.50 1.83
N TYR A 77 -6.43 -3.29 1.76
CA TYR A 77 -5.20 -2.96 2.49
C TYR A 77 -5.44 -2.98 4.00
N GLN A 78 -6.57 -2.42 4.46
CA GLN A 78 -6.93 -2.45 5.88
C GLN A 78 -7.13 -3.88 6.35
N ASP A 79 -7.95 -4.70 5.68
CA ASP A 79 -8.21 -6.09 6.04
C ASP A 79 -6.92 -6.92 6.14
N GLN A 80 -6.07 -6.86 5.11
CA GLN A 80 -4.91 -7.73 5.00
C GLN A 80 -3.72 -7.27 5.84
N TYR A 81 -3.53 -5.96 6.00
CA TYR A 81 -2.32 -5.38 6.59
C TYR A 81 -2.57 -4.62 7.90
N GLU A 82 -3.79 -4.16 8.17
CA GLU A 82 -4.15 -3.41 9.39
C GLU A 82 -5.08 -4.19 10.36
N GLU A 83 -6.04 -4.98 9.87
CA GLU A 83 -7.11 -5.65 10.64
C GLU A 83 -6.84 -7.13 10.94
N GLY A 84 -5.69 -7.68 10.56
CA GLY A 84 -5.20 -9.00 10.99
C GLY A 84 -4.84 -9.12 12.50
N LEU A 85 -5.47 -8.29 13.34
CA LEU A 85 -5.36 -8.21 14.80
C LEU A 85 -6.66 -8.69 15.48
N GLU A 86 -7.31 -9.73 14.97
CA GLU A 86 -7.91 -10.68 15.91
C GLU A 86 -6.76 -11.30 16.69
N VAL A 87 -6.49 -10.69 17.84
CA VAL A 87 -5.68 -11.27 18.89
C VAL A 87 -6.11 -12.72 19.06
N ASP A 88 -5.27 -13.65 18.62
CA ASP A 88 -5.20 -14.96 19.23
C ASP A 88 -4.86 -14.66 20.69
N ALA A 89 -5.91 -14.49 21.50
CA ALA A 89 -5.84 -14.41 22.94
C ALA A 89 -5.40 -15.79 23.38
N PHE A 90 -4.09 -16.02 23.21
CA PHE A 90 -3.39 -17.20 23.61
C PHE A 90 -3.71 -17.41 25.08
N VAL A 91 -4.49 -18.46 25.31
CA VAL A 91 -4.63 -19.25 26.52
C VAL A 91 -3.47 -18.99 27.50
N LEU A 92 -3.71 -18.17 28.52
CA LEU A 92 -3.02 -18.35 29.80
C LEU A 92 -3.81 -19.38 30.60
N ARG A 93 -3.55 -20.65 30.28
CA ARG A 93 -3.53 -21.69 31.32
C ARG A 93 -2.42 -21.28 32.30
N GLY A 94 -2.79 -21.09 33.55
CA GLY A 94 -1.91 -20.83 34.69
C GLY A 94 -2.80 -20.60 35.90
N ASP A 95 -3.34 -21.65 36.51
CA ASP A 95 -2.73 -22.31 37.68
C ASP A 95 -2.47 -21.30 38.82
N ALA A 96 -3.46 -21.16 39.70
CA ALA A 96 -3.32 -20.97 41.15
C ALA A 96 -4.67 -21.21 41.83
#